data_AF-A0A939TCR3-F1
#
_entry.id   AF-A0A939TCR3-F1
#
_cell.length_a   1.000
_cell.length_b   1.000
_cell.length_c   1.000
_cell.angle_alpha   90.00
_cell.angle_beta   90.00
_cell.angle_gamma   90.00
#
_symmetry.space_group_name_H-M   'P 1'
#
loop_
_entity.id
_entity.type
_entity.pdbx_description
1 polymer ?
#
loop_
_entity_poly.entity_id
_entity_poly.type
_entity_poly.pdbx_seq_one_letter_code
_entity_poly.pdbx_strand_id
1 'polypeptide(L)'
;MTEQFNGLKVKLQQSQRAAQVAKDNAERQEKSLDGVRGKVGSLAATSYMQGGADPTVSFVASQDPQALLDQAATLHYFAAQDGTKVQGLMQAMQAAQRARKAAEERAQQVGQLQKQLKSQQKKVTDLYEKVRGKLVKKDPTQLGKLPVVGNGKGAQALRYAMSKIGRPYVWGAAGPTTFDCSGLTMWAYKQVGISLPHYTGSQWNAGTHVSQGDLQPGDLVFFYSDLHHMGMYVGDGKMLHAPHTGDVVKIAPMAGRPFAGAVRVA
;
A
#
# COMPACT_ATOMS: atom_id res chain seq x y z
N MET A 1 10.57 -3.54 -16.66
CA MET A 1 11.29 -3.09 -15.43
C MET A 1 10.62 -1.88 -14.78
N THR A 2 10.17 -0.90 -15.57
CA THR A 2 9.55 0.35 -15.11
C THR A 2 8.37 0.16 -14.17
N GLU A 3 7.47 -0.73 -14.57
CA GLU A 3 6.24 -1.07 -13.86
C GLU A 3 6.44 -1.93 -12.62
N GLN A 4 7.47 -2.78 -12.62
CA GLN A 4 7.74 -3.63 -11.46
C GLN A 4 8.07 -2.76 -10.24
N PHE A 5 8.80 -1.65 -10.43
CA PHE A 5 9.13 -0.72 -9.34
C PHE A 5 7.96 0.15 -8.89
N ASN A 6 7.20 0.71 -9.83
CA ASN A 6 6.00 1.49 -9.49
C ASN A 6 4.95 0.59 -8.82
N GLY A 7 4.78 -0.64 -9.31
CA GLY A 7 3.99 -1.69 -8.66
C GLY A 7 4.54 -2.07 -7.28
N LEU A 8 5.87 -2.17 -7.11
CA LEU A 8 6.50 -2.39 -5.80
C LEU A 8 6.25 -1.22 -4.84
N LYS A 9 6.21 0.03 -5.32
CA LYS A 9 5.93 1.22 -4.49
C LYS A 9 4.47 1.24 -4.03
N VAL A 10 3.52 0.90 -4.90
CA VAL A 10 2.11 0.73 -4.54
C VAL A 10 1.94 -0.43 -3.55
N LYS A 11 2.55 -1.60 -3.83
CA LYS A 11 2.55 -2.76 -2.92
C LYS A 11 3.18 -2.43 -1.57
N LEU A 12 4.26 -1.65 -1.54
CA LEU A 12 4.90 -1.19 -0.31
C LEU A 12 3.94 -0.31 0.50
N GLN A 13 3.27 0.65 -0.13
CA GLN A 13 2.30 1.52 0.55
C GLN A 13 1.11 0.71 1.11
N GLN A 14 0.57 -0.23 0.33
CA GLN A 14 -0.49 -1.13 0.80
C GLN A 14 -0.03 -2.02 1.95
N SER A 15 1.18 -2.59 1.84
CA SER A 15 1.79 -3.44 2.87
C SER A 15 2.07 -2.66 4.17
N GLN A 16 2.51 -1.41 4.07
CA GLN A 16 2.69 -0.52 5.22
C GLN A 16 1.39 -0.24 5.96
N ARG A 17 0.29 0.02 5.23
CA ARG A 17 -1.04 0.18 5.84
C ARG A 17 -1.49 -1.10 6.54
N ALA A 18 -1.33 -2.25 5.90
CA ALA A 18 -1.66 -3.53 6.49
C ALA A 18 -0.81 -3.86 7.72
N ALA A 19 0.48 -3.52 7.71
CA ALA A 19 1.38 -3.67 8.85
C ALA A 19 0.95 -2.78 10.02
N GLN A 20 0.52 -1.54 9.76
CA GLN A 20 0.01 -0.65 10.79
C GLN A 20 -1.26 -1.22 11.45
N VAL A 21 -2.22 -1.67 10.65
CA VAL A 21 -3.46 -2.30 11.17
C VAL A 21 -3.13 -3.55 12.01
N ALA A 22 -2.18 -4.37 11.57
CA ALA A 22 -1.75 -5.55 12.32
C ALA A 22 -1.06 -5.18 13.64
N LYS A 23 -0.22 -4.13 13.64
CA LYS A 23 0.41 -3.59 14.84
C LYS A 23 -0.62 -3.07 15.84
N ASP A 24 -1.57 -2.26 15.38
CA ASP A 24 -2.64 -1.72 16.24
C ASP A 24 -3.49 -2.86 16.84
N ASN A 25 -3.70 -3.94 16.10
CA ASN A 25 -4.40 -5.12 16.60
C ASN A 25 -3.60 -5.87 17.66
N ALA A 26 -2.30 -6.04 17.47
CA ALA A 26 -1.41 -6.64 18.48
C ALA A 26 -1.43 -5.82 19.77
N GLU A 27 -1.30 -4.50 19.69
CA GLU A 27 -1.35 -3.61 20.86
C GLU A 27 -2.69 -3.69 21.60
N ARG A 28 -3.82 -3.76 20.89
CA ARG A 28 -5.14 -3.95 21.51
C ARG A 28 -5.24 -5.29 22.25
N GLN A 29 -4.75 -6.36 21.63
CA GLN A 29 -4.85 -7.69 22.21
C GLN A 29 -3.90 -7.87 23.41
N GLU A 30 -2.74 -7.22 23.40
CA GLU A 30 -1.83 -7.13 24.54
C GLU A 30 -2.47 -6.40 25.71
N LYS A 31 -3.10 -5.23 25.47
CA LYS A 31 -3.87 -4.52 26.51
C LYS A 31 -4.98 -5.38 27.09
N SER A 32 -5.69 -6.14 26.26
CA SER A 32 -6.72 -7.07 26.74
C SER A 32 -6.11 -8.18 27.60
N LEU A 33 -4.96 -8.73 27.21
CA LEU A 33 -4.25 -9.73 27.99
C LEU A 33 -3.80 -9.18 29.35
N ASP A 34 -3.25 -7.98 29.39
CA ASP A 34 -2.84 -7.33 30.63
C ASP A 34 -4.03 -7.07 31.56
N GLY A 35 -5.17 -6.67 31.00
CA GLY A 35 -6.42 -6.54 31.76
C GLY A 35 -6.89 -7.86 32.36
N VAL A 36 -6.82 -8.97 31.63
CA VAL A 36 -7.19 -10.31 32.12
C VAL A 36 -6.17 -10.79 33.16
N ARG A 37 -4.88 -10.58 32.93
CA ARG A 37 -3.79 -10.89 33.89
C ARG A 37 -3.98 -10.15 35.20
N GLY A 38 -4.33 -8.86 35.15
CA GLY A 38 -4.61 -8.08 36.35
C GLY A 38 -5.76 -8.66 37.18
N LYS A 39 -6.86 -9.07 36.53
CA LYS A 39 -8.00 -9.72 37.19
C LYS A 39 -7.60 -11.06 37.85
N VAL A 40 -6.88 -11.91 37.12
CA VAL A 40 -6.40 -13.20 37.65
C VAL A 40 -5.41 -13.00 38.80
N GLY A 41 -4.49 -12.03 38.67
CA GLY A 41 -3.53 -11.70 39.72
C GLY A 41 -4.19 -11.17 41.00
N SER A 42 -5.22 -10.32 40.88
CA SER A 42 -5.98 -9.84 42.04
C SER A 42 -6.70 -10.96 42.78
N LEU A 43 -7.28 -11.91 42.04
CA LEU A 43 -7.93 -13.08 42.60
C LEU A 43 -6.94 -13.98 43.35
N ALA A 44 -5.80 -14.29 42.73
CA ALA A 44 -4.75 -15.08 43.36
C ALA A 44 -4.23 -14.42 44.65
N ALA A 45 -4.07 -13.09 44.64
CA ALA A 45 -3.69 -12.33 45.83
C ALA A 45 -4.77 -12.40 46.93
N THR A 46 -6.06 -12.28 46.59
CA THR A 46 -7.16 -12.43 47.56
C THR A 46 -7.19 -13.83 48.17
N SER A 47 -7.08 -14.89 47.37
CA SER A 47 -7.02 -16.27 47.86
C SER A 47 -5.82 -16.51 48.78
N TYR A 48 -4.67 -15.89 48.49
CA TYR A 48 -3.48 -15.97 49.34
C TYR A 48 -3.66 -15.20 50.66
N MET A 49 -4.25 -14.00 50.62
CA MET A 49 -4.46 -13.14 51.80
C MET A 49 -5.56 -13.62 52.75
N GLN A 50 -6.60 -14.29 52.24
CA GLN A 50 -7.61 -14.92 53.08
C GLN A 50 -7.07 -16.14 53.86
N GLY A 51 -5.80 -16.49 53.63
CA GLY A 51 -5.09 -17.52 54.35
C GLY A 51 -5.52 -18.89 53.87
N GLY A 52 -4.54 -19.76 53.59
CA GLY A 52 -4.74 -21.20 53.50
C GLY A 52 -5.16 -21.80 54.85
N ALA A 53 -6.20 -21.25 55.49
CA ALA A 53 -6.88 -21.87 56.60
C ALA A 53 -7.47 -23.16 56.04
N ASP A 54 -6.87 -24.28 56.47
CA ASP A 54 -7.24 -25.60 56.03
C ASP A 54 -8.78 -25.76 56.17
N PRO A 55 -9.51 -25.97 55.05
CA PRO A 55 -10.96 -26.09 55.09
C PRO A 55 -11.41 -27.18 56.08
N THR A 56 -10.54 -28.16 56.35
CA THR A 56 -10.79 -29.24 57.31
C THR A 56 -10.88 -28.74 58.76
N VAL A 57 -10.24 -27.62 59.11
CA VAL A 57 -10.29 -27.05 60.47
C VAL A 57 -11.59 -26.29 60.72
N SER A 58 -12.15 -25.62 59.70
CA SER A 58 -13.52 -25.07 59.78
C SER A 58 -14.60 -26.15 59.69
N PHE A 59 -14.34 -27.23 58.95
CA PHE A 59 -15.23 -28.39 58.78
C PHE A 59 -15.51 -29.14 60.10
N VAL A 60 -14.51 -29.23 61.00
CA VAL A 60 -14.68 -29.90 62.31
C VAL A 60 -15.41 -29.02 63.33
N ALA A 61 -15.44 -27.70 63.14
CA ALA A 61 -16.02 -26.76 64.09
C ALA A 61 -17.52 -26.47 63.87
N SER A 62 -18.05 -26.67 62.67
CA SER A 62 -19.47 -26.37 62.35
C SER A 62 -20.38 -27.58 62.60
N GLN A 63 -21.27 -27.51 63.59
CA GLN A 63 -22.31 -28.52 63.85
C GLN A 63 -23.62 -28.31 63.05
N ASP A 64 -23.61 -27.48 62.00
CA ASP A 64 -24.81 -27.13 61.23
C ASP A 64 -24.75 -27.74 59.81
N PRO A 65 -25.61 -28.74 59.50
CA PRO A 65 -25.68 -29.37 58.17
C PRO A 65 -26.03 -28.39 57.03
N GLN A 66 -26.78 -27.33 57.31
CA GLN A 66 -27.19 -26.33 56.31
C GLN A 66 -26.01 -25.42 55.94
N ALA A 67 -25.26 -24.98 56.95
CA ALA A 67 -24.05 -24.18 56.76
C ALA A 67 -22.99 -24.92 55.92
N LEU A 68 -22.92 -26.24 56.04
CA LEU A 68 -21.99 -27.08 55.27
C LEU A 68 -22.34 -27.11 53.77
N LEU A 69 -23.63 -27.18 53.43
CA LEU A 69 -24.11 -27.10 52.05
C LEU A 69 -23.85 -25.73 51.43
N ASP A 70 -24.10 -24.65 52.19
CA ASP A 70 -23.85 -23.28 51.73
C ASP A 70 -22.35 -23.03 51.49
N GLN A 71 -21.49 -23.57 52.36
CA GLN A 71 -20.04 -23.47 52.22
C GLN A 71 -19.52 -24.29 51.03
N ALA A 72 -20.06 -25.49 50.81
CA ALA A 72 -19.73 -26.32 49.65
C ALA A 72 -20.18 -25.69 48.32
N ALA A 73 -21.39 -25.12 48.27
CA ALA A 73 -21.89 -24.38 47.11
C ALA A 73 -21.02 -23.15 46.81
N THR A 74 -20.57 -22.45 47.85
CA THR A 74 -19.68 -21.29 47.74
C THR A 74 -18.30 -21.68 47.18
N LEU A 75 -17.69 -22.75 47.69
CA LEU A 75 -16.43 -23.29 47.17
C LEU A 75 -16.56 -23.74 45.71
N HIS A 76 -17.65 -24.42 45.35
CA HIS A 76 -17.90 -24.84 43.97
C HIS A 76 -18.11 -23.64 43.03
N TYR A 77 -18.79 -22.59 43.48
CA TYR A 77 -18.96 -21.34 42.73
C TYR A 77 -17.61 -20.65 42.46
N PHE A 78 -16.73 -20.56 43.47
CA PHE A 78 -15.39 -19.99 43.30
C PHE A 78 -14.48 -20.87 42.43
N ALA A 79 -14.46 -22.19 42.64
CA ALA A 79 -13.69 -23.12 41.81
C ALA A 79 -14.13 -23.08 40.33
N ALA A 80 -15.43 -23.00 40.06
CA ALA A 80 -15.96 -22.82 38.71
C ALA A 80 -15.58 -21.46 38.12
N GLN A 81 -15.68 -20.37 38.90
CA GLN A 81 -15.24 -19.04 38.49
C GLN A 81 -13.75 -18.99 38.15
N ASP A 82 -12.90 -19.62 38.94
CA ASP A 82 -11.45 -19.61 38.75
C ASP A 82 -11.06 -20.37 37.49
N GLY A 83 -11.70 -21.52 37.23
CA GLY A 83 -11.54 -22.27 35.97
C GLY A 83 -11.86 -21.42 34.73
N THR A 84 -12.96 -20.68 34.74
CA THR A 84 -13.34 -19.80 33.61
C THR A 84 -12.37 -18.63 33.41
N LYS A 85 -11.82 -18.07 34.49
CA LYS A 85 -10.83 -16.97 34.43
C LYS A 85 -9.49 -17.45 33.88
N VAL A 86 -9.00 -18.62 34.30
CA VAL A 86 -7.78 -19.24 33.77
C VAL A 86 -7.96 -19.58 32.29
N GLN A 87 -9.12 -20.11 31.90
CA GLN A 87 -9.44 -20.34 30.48
C GLN A 87 -9.46 -19.04 29.67
N GLY A 88 -10.05 -17.98 30.20
CA GLY A 88 -10.04 -16.65 29.59
C GLY A 88 -8.63 -16.08 29.42
N LEU A 89 -7.74 -16.29 30.40
CA LEU A 89 -6.33 -15.91 30.30
C LEU A 89 -5.61 -16.65 29.18
N MET A 90 -5.78 -17.97 29.09
CA MET A 90 -5.19 -18.77 28.01
C MET A 90 -5.68 -18.30 26.64
N GLN A 91 -6.98 -18.01 26.49
CA GLN A 91 -7.54 -17.46 25.25
C GLN A 91 -6.95 -16.10 24.90
N ALA A 92 -6.82 -15.20 25.89
CA ALA A 92 -6.23 -13.88 25.69
C ALA A 92 -4.74 -13.97 25.31
N MET A 93 -3.98 -14.89 25.91
CA MET A 93 -2.57 -15.15 25.57
C MET A 93 -2.43 -15.66 24.15
N GLN A 94 -3.23 -16.65 23.74
CA GLN A 94 -3.20 -17.18 22.39
C GLN A 94 -3.57 -16.13 21.34
N ALA A 95 -4.60 -15.33 21.62
CA ALA A 95 -4.98 -14.24 20.73
C ALA A 95 -3.87 -13.18 20.62
N ALA A 96 -3.21 -12.80 21.72
CA ALA A 96 -2.10 -11.84 21.72
C ALA A 96 -0.91 -12.38 20.92
N GLN A 97 -0.56 -13.65 21.12
CA GLN A 97 0.52 -14.30 20.37
C GLN A 97 0.23 -14.35 18.87
N ARG A 98 -1.00 -14.69 18.45
CA ARG A 98 -1.39 -14.67 17.03
C ARG A 98 -1.31 -13.26 16.44
N ALA A 99 -1.77 -12.25 17.17
CA ALA A 99 -1.74 -10.87 16.71
C ALA A 99 -0.30 -10.34 16.58
N ARG A 100 0.57 -10.62 17.55
CA ARG A 100 2.02 -10.31 17.48
C ARG A 100 2.68 -10.95 16.27
N LYS A 101 2.48 -12.26 16.07
CA LYS A 101 3.04 -12.99 14.92
C LYS A 101 2.58 -12.39 13.58
N ALA A 102 1.29 -12.08 13.45
CA ALA A 102 0.77 -11.43 12.25
C ALA A 102 1.39 -10.04 12.02
N ALA A 103 1.61 -9.25 13.08
CA ALA A 103 2.27 -7.95 12.97
C ALA A 103 3.74 -8.08 12.53
N GLU A 104 4.48 -9.04 13.10
CA GLU A 104 5.87 -9.34 12.73
C GLU A 104 6.00 -9.76 11.25
N GLU A 105 5.15 -10.68 10.78
CA GLU A 105 5.14 -11.13 9.39
C GLU A 105 4.88 -9.97 8.42
N ARG A 106 3.94 -9.07 8.74
CA ARG A 106 3.66 -7.88 7.94
C ARG A 106 4.82 -6.89 7.95
N ALA A 107 5.47 -6.69 9.10
CA ALA A 107 6.67 -5.85 9.19
C ALA A 107 7.84 -6.42 8.37
N GLN A 108 8.05 -7.73 8.39
CA GLN A 108 9.04 -8.42 7.56
C GLN A 108 8.74 -8.24 6.07
N GLN A 109 7.48 -8.37 5.67
CA GLN A 109 7.05 -8.15 4.28
C GLN A 109 7.36 -6.72 3.81
N VAL A 110 7.08 -5.71 4.63
CA VAL A 110 7.45 -4.31 4.35
C VAL A 110 8.97 -4.18 4.17
N GLY A 111 9.77 -4.76 5.07
CA GLY A 111 11.23 -4.73 5.00
C GLY A 111 11.79 -5.39 3.73
N GLN A 112 11.20 -6.51 3.29
CA GLN A 112 11.58 -7.17 2.04
C GLN A 112 11.26 -6.30 0.81
N LEU A 113 10.06 -5.72 0.76
CA LEU A 113 9.65 -4.83 -0.32
C LEU A 113 10.56 -3.59 -0.40
N GLN A 114 10.95 -3.01 0.74
CA GLN A 114 11.92 -1.90 0.78
C GLN A 114 13.29 -2.30 0.24
N LYS A 115 13.81 -3.48 0.60
CA LYS A 115 15.08 -4.00 0.06
C LYS A 115 15.02 -4.19 -1.45
N GLN A 116 13.92 -4.75 -1.95
CA GLN A 116 13.69 -4.93 -3.39
C GLN A 116 13.64 -3.59 -4.12
N LEU A 117 12.91 -2.61 -3.57
CA LEU A 117 12.82 -1.26 -4.13
C LEU A 117 14.21 -0.60 -4.22
N LYS A 118 15.01 -0.67 -3.16
CA LYS A 118 16.37 -0.10 -3.13
C LYS A 118 17.32 -0.78 -4.13
N SER A 119 17.24 -2.11 -4.26
CA SER A 119 18.03 -2.86 -5.24
C SER A 119 17.67 -2.47 -6.67
N GLN A 120 16.37 -2.34 -6.93
CA GLN A 120 15.85 -1.91 -8.22
C GLN A 120 16.29 -0.48 -8.57
N GLN A 121 16.18 0.47 -7.63
CA GLN A 121 16.70 1.84 -7.77
C GLN A 121 18.16 1.85 -8.18
N LYS A 122 19.01 1.10 -7.47
CA LYS A 122 20.45 1.04 -7.75
C LYS A 122 20.74 0.55 -9.18
N LYS A 123 20.08 -0.52 -9.62
CA LYS A 123 20.24 -1.06 -10.98
C LYS A 123 19.92 -0.02 -12.06
N VAL A 124 18.92 0.83 -11.81
CA VAL A 124 18.54 1.86 -12.78
C VAL A 124 19.45 3.08 -12.74
N THR A 125 19.93 3.49 -11.57
CA THR A 125 20.99 4.52 -11.48
C THR A 125 22.25 4.07 -12.21
N ASP A 126 22.68 2.82 -12.01
CA ASP A 126 23.86 2.26 -12.67
C ASP A 126 23.68 2.15 -14.18
N LEU A 127 22.46 1.86 -14.65
CA LEU A 127 22.13 1.86 -16.09
C LEU A 127 22.11 3.29 -16.66
N TYR A 128 21.58 4.26 -15.91
CA TYR A 128 21.53 5.66 -16.30
C TYR A 128 22.93 6.24 -16.51
N GLU A 129 23.87 6.01 -15.58
CA GLU A 129 25.25 6.49 -15.70
C GLU A 129 25.98 5.85 -16.91
N LYS A 130 25.69 4.58 -17.23
CA LYS A 130 26.25 3.90 -18.41
C LYS A 130 25.72 4.43 -19.75
N VAL A 131 24.44 4.85 -19.80
CA VAL A 131 23.80 5.33 -21.03
C VAL A 131 24.04 6.83 -21.25
N ARG A 132 24.17 7.62 -20.17
CA ARG A 132 24.45 9.06 -20.22
C ARG A 132 25.73 9.41 -20.98
N GLY A 133 26.73 8.54 -20.96
CA GLY A 133 27.98 8.72 -21.70
C GLY A 133 27.84 8.61 -23.24
N LYS A 134 26.68 8.21 -23.79
CA LYS A 134 26.56 7.86 -25.21
C LYS A 134 25.51 8.63 -26.02
N LEU A 135 24.55 9.36 -25.44
CA LEU A 135 23.44 9.93 -26.22
C LEU A 135 22.96 11.30 -25.72
N VAL A 136 23.53 12.37 -26.30
CA VAL A 136 22.85 13.66 -26.50
C VAL A 136 23.20 14.16 -27.91
N LYS A 137 22.53 13.62 -28.93
CA LYS A 137 22.57 14.17 -30.30
C LYS A 137 21.23 13.91 -31.01
N LYS A 138 20.19 14.68 -30.67
CA LYS A 138 19.12 15.13 -31.59
C LYS A 138 18.18 16.06 -30.83
N ASP A 139 17.89 17.21 -31.44
CA ASP A 139 17.11 18.28 -30.85
C ASP A 139 15.60 17.93 -30.82
N PRO A 140 14.99 17.69 -29.64
CA PRO A 140 13.59 17.28 -29.49
C PRO A 140 12.59 18.43 -29.67
N THR A 141 13.07 19.67 -29.78
CA THR A 141 12.27 20.89 -29.68
C THR A 141 11.46 21.22 -30.93
N GLN A 142 11.70 20.55 -32.07
CA GLN A 142 11.03 20.88 -33.34
C GLN A 142 9.58 20.39 -33.47
N LEU A 143 9.05 19.60 -32.51
CA LEU A 143 7.68 19.08 -32.53
C LEU A 143 6.71 19.79 -31.56
N GLY A 144 7.17 20.82 -30.84
CA GLY A 144 6.39 21.53 -29.80
C GLY A 144 5.30 22.49 -30.30
N LYS A 145 4.88 22.42 -31.57
CA LYS A 145 3.89 23.35 -32.18
C LYS A 145 2.63 22.66 -32.71
N LEU A 146 2.19 21.56 -32.08
CA LEU A 146 0.87 21.00 -32.39
C LEU A 146 -0.20 21.75 -31.58
N PRO A 147 -1.22 22.38 -32.22
CA PRO A 147 -2.33 22.95 -31.49
C PRO A 147 -3.11 21.83 -30.80
N VAL A 148 -3.09 21.80 -29.47
CA VAL A 148 -3.95 20.90 -28.68
C VAL A 148 -5.38 21.45 -28.77
N VAL A 149 -6.17 20.89 -29.68
CA VAL A 149 -7.58 21.25 -29.89
C VAL A 149 -8.42 20.59 -28.79
N GLY A 150 -9.09 21.39 -27.97
CA GLY A 150 -9.98 20.91 -26.90
C GLY A 150 -9.93 21.74 -25.62
N ASN A 151 -11.09 21.93 -25.00
CA ASN A 151 -11.25 22.77 -23.79
C ASN A 151 -11.41 21.95 -22.50
N GLY A 152 -11.60 20.63 -22.59
CA GLY A 152 -11.75 19.73 -21.45
C GLY A 152 -10.48 19.57 -20.61
N LYS A 153 -10.62 18.99 -19.40
CA LYS A 153 -9.49 18.80 -18.46
C LYS A 153 -8.38 17.93 -19.05
N GLY A 154 -8.70 16.92 -19.86
CA GLY A 154 -7.70 16.10 -20.57
C GLY A 154 -6.81 16.93 -21.50
N ALA A 155 -7.41 17.80 -22.33
CA ALA A 155 -6.69 18.68 -23.23
C ALA A 155 -5.84 19.73 -22.46
N GLN A 156 -6.35 20.24 -21.34
CA GLN A 156 -5.58 21.12 -20.44
C GLN A 156 -4.38 20.39 -19.83
N ALA A 157 -4.56 19.17 -19.31
CA ALA A 157 -3.47 18.35 -18.79
C ALA A 157 -2.42 18.09 -19.87
N LEU A 158 -2.84 17.80 -21.10
CA LEU A 158 -1.92 17.61 -22.22
C LEU A 158 -1.08 18.86 -22.49
N ARG A 159 -1.66 20.07 -22.44
CA ARG A 159 -0.89 21.32 -22.59
C ARG A 159 0.20 21.46 -21.52
N TYR A 160 -0.10 21.12 -20.27
CA TYR A 160 0.93 21.07 -19.23
C TYR A 160 2.01 20.04 -19.55
N ALA A 161 1.64 18.83 -19.99
CA ALA A 161 2.59 17.79 -20.37
C ALA A 161 3.49 18.23 -21.53
N MET A 162 2.94 18.89 -22.55
CA MET A 162 3.68 19.42 -23.70
C MET A 162 4.77 20.43 -23.28
N SER A 163 4.55 21.21 -22.21
CA SER A 163 5.57 22.10 -21.64
C SER A 163 6.84 21.37 -21.14
N LYS A 164 6.79 20.04 -21.06
CA LYS A 164 7.87 19.18 -20.58
C LYS A 164 8.61 18.46 -21.70
N ILE A 165 8.30 18.72 -22.97
CA ILE A 165 9.09 18.21 -24.10
C ILE A 165 10.58 18.55 -23.90
N GLY A 166 11.44 17.57 -24.18
CA GLY A 166 12.88 17.65 -23.98
C GLY A 166 13.35 17.39 -22.55
N ARG A 167 12.45 17.25 -21.56
CA ARG A 167 12.85 16.84 -20.20
C ARG A 167 13.35 15.39 -20.20
N PRO A 168 14.47 15.08 -19.53
CA PRO A 168 14.99 13.72 -19.48
C PRO A 168 14.00 12.73 -18.88
N TYR A 169 13.99 11.53 -19.45
CA TYR A 169 13.40 10.39 -18.78
C TYR A 169 14.26 10.01 -17.58
N VAL A 170 13.64 9.96 -16.40
CA VAL A 170 14.23 9.34 -15.22
C VAL A 170 13.18 8.42 -14.62
N TRP A 171 13.56 7.18 -14.43
CA TRP A 171 12.66 6.19 -13.88
C TRP A 171 12.17 6.56 -12.47
N GLY A 172 10.87 6.40 -12.21
CA GLY A 172 10.26 6.75 -10.94
C GLY A 172 10.15 8.26 -10.70
N ALA A 173 10.51 9.10 -11.67
CA ALA A 173 10.39 10.55 -11.57
C ALA A 173 8.98 11.01 -11.96
N ALA A 174 8.48 12.03 -11.26
CA ALA A 174 7.14 12.59 -11.46
C ALA A 174 7.17 14.12 -11.56
N GLY A 175 8.24 14.66 -12.13
CA GLY A 175 8.41 16.08 -12.39
C GLY A 175 8.92 16.92 -11.21
N PRO A 176 9.02 18.24 -11.42
CA PRO A 176 8.69 18.94 -12.67
C PRO A 176 9.82 18.92 -13.73
N THR A 177 11.00 18.40 -13.40
CA THR A 177 12.21 18.49 -14.25
C THR A 177 12.56 17.19 -14.98
N THR A 178 12.15 16.03 -14.48
CA THR A 178 12.37 14.70 -15.07
C THR A 178 11.15 13.81 -14.84
N PHE A 179 10.91 12.84 -15.73
CA PHE A 179 9.68 12.05 -15.72
C PHE A 179 9.90 10.59 -16.12
N ASP A 180 9.09 9.67 -15.59
CA ASP A 180 8.77 8.41 -16.26
C ASP A 180 7.41 8.49 -16.97
N CYS A 181 7.00 7.44 -17.69
CA CYS A 181 5.78 7.46 -18.51
C CYS A 181 4.52 7.81 -17.67
N SER A 182 4.28 7.07 -16.59
CA SER A 182 3.17 7.32 -15.66
C SER A 182 3.32 8.57 -14.79
N GLY A 183 4.54 9.02 -14.56
CA GLY A 183 4.85 10.22 -13.78
C GLY A 183 4.57 11.49 -14.57
N LEU A 184 4.77 11.47 -15.90
CA LEU A 184 4.40 12.58 -16.78
C LEU A 184 2.89 12.81 -16.77
N THR A 185 2.10 11.75 -16.96
CA THR A 185 0.63 11.83 -16.95
C THR A 185 0.10 12.24 -15.59
N MET A 186 0.63 11.65 -14.51
CA MET A 186 0.27 12.03 -13.14
C MET A 186 0.53 13.51 -12.88
N TRP A 187 1.72 14.00 -13.22
CA TRP A 187 2.09 15.39 -13.01
C TRP A 187 1.20 16.34 -13.82
N ALA A 188 0.89 15.99 -15.06
CA ALA A 188 0.06 16.76 -15.98
C ALA A 188 -1.39 16.88 -15.49
N TYR A 189 -2.02 15.76 -15.14
CA TYR A 189 -3.39 15.74 -14.62
C TYR A 189 -3.51 16.42 -13.25
N LYS A 190 -2.46 16.38 -12.43
CA LYS A 190 -2.41 17.13 -11.17
C LYS A 190 -2.54 18.64 -11.37
N GLN A 191 -2.05 19.19 -12.49
CA GLN A 191 -2.17 20.63 -12.78
C GLN A 191 -3.63 21.08 -13.01
N VAL A 192 -4.50 20.15 -13.40
CA VAL A 192 -5.93 20.39 -13.64
C VAL A 192 -6.81 19.83 -12.51
N GLY A 193 -6.21 19.57 -11.34
CA GLY A 193 -6.90 19.13 -10.13
C GLY A 193 -7.31 17.67 -10.11
N ILE A 194 -6.76 16.82 -10.99
CA ILE A 194 -7.06 15.38 -11.02
C ILE A 194 -5.85 14.59 -10.49
N SER A 195 -6.08 13.78 -9.46
CA SER A 195 -5.04 12.92 -8.90
C SER A 195 -5.01 11.57 -9.61
N LEU A 196 -3.86 11.23 -10.18
CA LEU A 196 -3.60 9.91 -10.75
C LEU A 196 -2.57 9.15 -9.91
N PRO A 197 -2.66 7.81 -9.84
CA PRO A 197 -1.62 7.00 -9.22
C PRO A 197 -0.34 6.99 -10.07
N HIS A 198 0.82 6.92 -9.43
CA HIS A 198 2.12 6.81 -10.12
C HIS A 198 2.41 5.36 -10.55
N TYR A 199 1.51 4.76 -11.34
CA TYR A 199 1.67 3.39 -11.87
C TYR A 199 0.77 3.17 -13.10
N THR A 200 1.33 2.62 -14.18
CA THR A 200 0.61 2.42 -15.45
C THR A 200 -0.63 1.54 -15.31
N GLY A 201 -0.51 0.37 -14.70
CA GLY A 201 -1.65 -0.53 -14.50
C GLY A 201 -2.76 0.08 -13.61
N SER A 202 -2.45 1.00 -12.71
CA SER A 202 -3.49 1.72 -11.95
C SER A 202 -4.13 2.83 -12.77
N GLN A 203 -3.37 3.53 -13.62
CA GLN A 203 -3.93 4.55 -14.52
C GLN A 203 -4.81 3.94 -15.62
N TRP A 204 -4.57 2.68 -16.00
CA TRP A 204 -5.46 1.90 -16.88
C TRP A 204 -6.89 1.81 -16.33
N ASN A 205 -7.07 1.89 -15.02
CA ASN A 205 -8.38 1.83 -14.36
C ASN A 205 -8.84 3.19 -13.81
N ALA A 206 -8.18 4.30 -14.20
CA ALA A 206 -8.42 5.62 -13.61
C ALA A 206 -9.52 6.44 -14.34
N GLY A 207 -10.24 5.84 -15.28
CA GLY A 207 -11.26 6.52 -16.09
C GLY A 207 -12.04 5.56 -16.97
N THR A 208 -12.76 6.11 -17.95
CA THR A 208 -13.58 5.34 -18.90
C THR A 208 -12.72 4.81 -20.04
N HIS A 209 -12.85 3.52 -20.39
CA HIS A 209 -12.18 2.98 -21.56
C HIS A 209 -12.74 3.55 -22.86
N VAL A 210 -11.84 3.88 -23.79
CA VAL A 210 -12.18 4.52 -25.07
C VAL A 210 -11.63 3.69 -26.22
N SER A 211 -12.41 3.58 -27.29
CA SER A 211 -11.96 2.94 -28.53
C SER A 211 -10.86 3.77 -29.20
N GLN A 212 -10.02 3.16 -30.02
CA GLN A 212 -8.96 3.90 -30.73
C GLN A 212 -9.52 4.97 -31.68
N GLY A 213 -10.72 4.75 -32.23
CA GLY A 213 -11.39 5.70 -33.14
C GLY A 213 -11.97 6.93 -32.43
N ASP A 214 -12.24 6.81 -31.13
CA ASP A 214 -12.86 7.88 -30.32
C ASP A 214 -11.85 8.67 -29.51
N LEU A 215 -10.55 8.48 -29.77
CA LEU A 215 -9.46 9.14 -29.04
C LEU A 215 -9.53 10.66 -29.15
N GLN A 216 -9.41 11.32 -28.02
CA GLN A 216 -9.37 12.78 -27.89
C GLN A 216 -8.06 13.23 -27.25
N PRO A 217 -7.56 14.44 -27.58
CA PRO A 217 -6.35 14.97 -26.98
C PRO A 217 -6.42 14.98 -25.44
N GLY A 218 -5.45 14.31 -24.81
CA GLY A 218 -5.39 14.11 -23.37
C GLY A 218 -5.75 12.71 -22.88
N ASP A 219 -6.43 11.90 -23.70
CA ASP A 219 -6.69 10.49 -23.37
C ASP A 219 -5.38 9.75 -23.11
N LEU A 220 -5.37 8.88 -22.09
CA LEU A 220 -4.22 8.04 -21.80
C LEU A 220 -4.23 6.86 -22.76
N VAL A 221 -3.13 6.65 -23.47
CA VAL A 221 -2.94 5.52 -24.40
C VAL A 221 -1.92 4.55 -23.83
N PHE A 222 -2.22 3.26 -23.92
CA PHE A 222 -1.44 2.20 -23.30
C PHE A 222 -1.00 1.17 -24.34
N PHE A 223 0.16 0.57 -24.11
CA PHE A 223 0.79 -0.34 -25.05
C PHE A 223 1.27 -1.61 -24.35
N TYR A 224 1.35 -2.68 -25.14
CA TYR A 224 1.77 -4.03 -24.76
C TYR A 224 0.80 -4.72 -23.77
N SER A 225 0.79 -6.05 -23.79
CA SER A 225 -0.13 -6.85 -22.97
C SER A 225 0.12 -6.73 -21.46
N ASP A 226 1.35 -6.42 -21.06
CA ASP A 226 1.75 -6.17 -19.68
C ASP A 226 1.60 -4.70 -19.25
N LEU A 227 1.17 -3.81 -20.16
CA LEU A 227 0.95 -2.38 -19.92
C LEU A 227 2.22 -1.60 -19.51
N HIS A 228 3.40 -1.99 -20.02
CA HIS A 228 4.67 -1.37 -19.59
C HIS A 228 4.97 0.00 -20.16
N HIS A 229 4.14 0.49 -21.07
CA HIS A 229 4.29 1.82 -21.63
C HIS A 229 2.97 2.55 -21.82
N MET A 230 3.02 3.86 -21.66
CA MET A 230 1.87 4.73 -21.86
C MET A 230 2.29 6.11 -22.40
N GLY A 231 1.31 6.89 -22.82
CA GLY A 231 1.43 8.30 -23.13
C GLY A 231 0.08 9.02 -23.08
N MET A 232 0.09 10.29 -23.46
CA MET A 232 -1.13 11.09 -23.65
C MET A 232 -1.36 11.27 -25.15
N TYR A 233 -2.53 10.92 -25.65
CA TYR A 233 -2.90 11.13 -27.05
C TYR A 233 -2.88 12.61 -27.39
N VAL A 234 -2.31 12.97 -28.55
CA VAL A 234 -2.19 14.37 -29.00
C VAL A 234 -3.02 14.68 -30.24
N GLY A 235 -3.60 13.67 -30.89
CA GLY A 235 -4.19 13.78 -32.23
C GLY A 235 -3.36 13.07 -33.29
N ASP A 236 -3.94 12.85 -34.46
CA ASP A 236 -3.27 12.35 -35.68
C ASP A 236 -2.45 11.06 -35.47
N GLY A 237 -2.95 10.14 -34.63
CA GLY A 237 -2.27 8.88 -34.32
C GLY A 237 -0.95 9.03 -33.56
N LYS A 238 -0.76 10.16 -32.87
CA LYS A 238 0.46 10.47 -32.10
C LYS A 238 0.15 10.56 -30.61
N MET A 239 1.20 10.38 -29.82
CA MET A 239 1.16 10.57 -28.38
C MET A 239 2.37 11.36 -27.88
N LEU A 240 2.20 12.07 -26.77
CA LEU A 240 3.26 12.58 -25.94
C LEU A 240 3.61 11.53 -24.89
N HIS A 241 4.89 11.22 -24.72
CA HIS A 241 5.32 10.27 -23.69
C HIS A 241 6.68 10.61 -23.09
N ALA A 242 7.03 9.92 -22.01
CA ALA A 242 8.41 9.77 -21.55
C ALA A 242 8.80 8.29 -21.78
N PRO A 243 9.61 7.96 -22.81
CA PRO A 243 9.71 6.58 -23.30
C PRO A 243 10.56 5.65 -22.45
N HIS A 244 11.83 5.99 -22.21
CA HIS A 244 12.77 5.17 -21.46
C HIS A 244 14.03 5.96 -21.11
N THR A 245 14.85 5.38 -20.23
CA THR A 245 16.16 5.91 -19.84
C THR A 245 17.03 6.22 -21.07
N GLY A 246 17.70 7.37 -21.06
CA GLY A 246 18.54 7.83 -22.19
C GLY A 246 17.78 8.58 -23.28
N ASP A 247 16.49 8.83 -23.08
CA ASP A 247 15.64 9.58 -24.00
C ASP A 247 14.89 10.68 -23.22
N VAL A 248 14.08 11.45 -23.93
CA VAL A 248 13.38 12.62 -23.39
C VAL A 248 11.87 12.53 -23.60
N VAL A 249 11.14 13.37 -22.88
CA VAL A 249 9.73 13.62 -23.18
C VAL A 249 9.61 14.14 -24.62
N LYS A 250 8.81 13.47 -25.45
CA LYS A 250 8.64 13.81 -26.86
C LYS A 250 7.32 13.31 -27.42
N ILE A 251 6.95 13.86 -28.58
CA ILE A 251 5.85 13.36 -29.38
C ILE A 251 6.37 12.25 -30.29
N ALA A 252 5.65 11.13 -30.35
CA ALA A 252 5.96 10.01 -31.22
C ALA A 252 4.66 9.40 -31.79
N PRO A 253 4.73 8.73 -32.96
CA PRO A 253 3.63 7.92 -33.45
C PRO A 253 3.24 6.82 -32.45
N MET A 254 1.94 6.52 -32.37
CA MET A 254 1.44 5.33 -31.66
C MET A 254 1.74 4.05 -32.45
N ALA A 255 1.76 4.16 -33.78
CA ALA A 255 2.06 3.06 -34.70
C ALA A 255 3.45 2.46 -34.44
N GLY A 256 3.61 1.17 -34.75
CA GLY A 256 4.84 0.42 -34.48
C GLY A 256 4.96 -0.10 -33.04
N ARG A 257 3.88 -0.03 -32.26
CA ARG A 257 3.77 -0.58 -30.90
C ARG A 257 2.44 -1.34 -30.79
N PRO A 258 2.38 -2.50 -30.11
CA PRO A 258 1.11 -3.16 -29.82
C PRO A 258 0.23 -2.25 -28.94
N PHE A 259 -0.88 -1.76 -29.48
CA PHE A 259 -1.84 -0.95 -28.74
C PHE A 259 -2.66 -1.85 -27.81
N ALA A 260 -2.69 -1.53 -26.52
CA ALA A 260 -3.46 -2.27 -25.52
C ALA A 260 -4.86 -1.66 -25.31
N GLY A 261 -4.95 -0.34 -25.38
CA GLY A 261 -6.22 0.39 -25.25
C GLY A 261 -6.00 1.82 -24.75
N ALA A 262 -7.10 2.51 -24.46
CA ALA A 262 -7.08 3.88 -23.98
C ALA A 262 -8.09 4.14 -22.86
N VAL A 263 -7.82 5.19 -22.10
CA VAL A 263 -8.63 5.64 -20.95
C VAL A 263 -8.80 7.15 -20.99
N ARG A 264 -10.05 7.60 -20.89
CA ARG A 264 -10.42 9.00 -20.67
C ARG A 264 -10.69 9.25 -19.20
N VAL A 265 -9.90 10.15 -18.63
CA VAL A 265 -9.91 10.44 -17.18
C VAL A 265 -10.95 11.53 -16.82
N ALA A 266 -11.33 12.38 -17.77
CA ALA A 266 -12.30 13.47 -17.59
C ALA A 266 -12.96 13.87 -18.91
#